data_AF-A0A425W3D7-F1
#
_entry.id   AF-A0A425W3D7-F1
#
_cell.length_a   1.000
_cell.length_b   1.000
_cell.length_c   1.000
_cell.angle_alpha   90.00
_cell.angle_beta   90.00
_cell.angle_gamma   90.00
#
_symmetry.space_group_name_H-M   'P 1'
#
loop_
_entity.id
_entity.type
_entity.pdbx_description
1 polymer ?
#
loop_
_entity_poly.entity_id
_entity_poly.type
_entity_poly.pdbx_seq_one_letter_code
_entity_poly.pdbx_strand_id
1 'polypeptide(L)' 'GNAFLHNMVRIIVGTLVEVGRGHRPASWVEEALSAHDRRAAGPTAPAQGLTFADVAYKPGALALWR' A
#
# COMPACT_ATOMS: atom_id res chain seq x y z
N GLY A 1 4.40 9.68 -4.56
CA GLY A 1 3.30 10.22 -3.74
C GLY A 1 3.85 10.69 -2.41
N ASN A 2 3.22 11.69 -1.79
CA ASN A 2 3.60 12.25 -0.49
C ASN A 2 2.68 11.82 0.65
N ALA A 3 1.66 11.02 0.35
CA ALA A 3 0.69 10.49 1.31
C ALA A 3 0.13 9.15 0.82
N PHE A 4 -0.49 8.41 1.73
CA PHE A 4 -1.19 7.16 1.47
C PHE A 4 -2.65 7.29 1.91
N LEU A 5 -3.58 6.69 1.16
CA LEU A 5 -4.99 6.60 1.56
C LEU A 5 -5.16 5.58 2.70
N HIS A 6 -6.31 5.64 3.37
CA HIS A 6 -6.65 4.66 4.41
C HIS A 6 -6.60 3.23 3.85
N ASN A 7 -5.87 2.34 4.54
CA ASN A 7 -5.59 0.95 4.14
C ASN A 7 -4.85 0.74 2.82
N MET A 8 -4.42 1.78 2.09
CA MET A 8 -3.84 1.67 0.75
C MET A 8 -2.70 0.64 0.66
N VAL A 9 -1.70 0.79 1.53
CA VAL A 9 -0.53 -0.11 1.54
C VAL A 9 -0.95 -1.56 1.83
N ARG A 10 -1.84 -1.77 2.81
CA ARG A 10 -2.31 -3.11 3.20
C ARG A 10 -3.17 -3.76 2.12
N ILE A 11 -3.91 -2.98 1.34
CA ILE A 11 -4.71 -3.47 0.21
C ILE A 11 -3.78 -3.88 -0.94
N ILE A 12 -2.78 -3.05 -1.27
CA ILE A 12 -1.76 -3.37 -2.27
C ILE A 12 -1.05 -4.67 -1.88
N VAL A 13 -0.54 -4.75 -0.64
CA VAL A 13 0.15 -5.95 -0.14
C VAL A 13 -0.75 -7.18 -0.18
N GLY A 14 -2.00 -7.09 0.26
CA GLY A 14 -2.92 -8.24 0.21
C GLY A 14 -3.24 -8.69 -1.21
N THR A 15 -3.32 -7.77 -2.16
CA THR A 15 -3.47 -8.08 -3.60
C THR A 15 -2.24 -8.82 -4.13
N LEU A 16 -1.05 -8.33 -3.81
CA LEU A 16 0.22 -8.94 -4.23
C LEU A 16 0.47 -10.31 -3.59
N VAL A 17 0.00 -10.53 -2.36
CA VAL A 17 0.11 -11.85 -1.69
C VAL A 17 -0.71 -12.91 -2.43
N GLU A 18 -1.91 -12.60 -2.90
CA GLU A 18 -2.73 -13.54 -3.69
C GLU A 18 -2.04 -13.89 -5.02
N VAL A 19 -1.38 -12.92 -5.65
CA VAL A 19 -0.55 -13.16 -6.85
C VAL A 19 0.68 -14.01 -6.52
N GLY A 20 1.43 -13.65 -5.48
CA GLY A 20 2.64 -14.37 -5.07
C GLY A 20 2.38 -15.82 -4.63
N ARG A 21 1.17 -16.13 -4.17
CA ARG A 21 0.70 -17.49 -3.85
C ARG A 21 0.18 -18.25 -5.08
N GLY A 22 0.03 -17.60 -6.22
CA GLY A 22 -0.53 -18.21 -7.44
C GLY A 22 -2.06 -18.33 -7.45
N HIS A 23 -2.77 -17.72 -6.51
CA HIS A 23 -4.24 -17.72 -6.50
C HIS A 23 -4.85 -16.80 -7.58
N ARG A 24 -4.08 -15.81 -8.04
CA ARG A 24 -4.45 -14.85 -9.08
C ARG A 24 -3.29 -14.64 -10.04
N PRO A 25 -3.55 -14.40 -11.34
CA PRO A 25 -2.51 -14.07 -12.30
C PRO A 25 -1.94 -12.68 -12.02
N ALA A 26 -0.72 -12.41 -12.48
CA ALA A 26 -0.10 -11.09 -12.34
C ALA A 26 -0.89 -9.97 -13.04
N SER A 27 -1.60 -10.27 -14.14
CA SER A 27 -2.47 -9.32 -14.86
C SER A 27 -3.58 -8.76 -13.98
N TRP A 28 -3.99 -9.48 -12.94
CA TRP A 28 -5.06 -9.07 -12.05
C TRP A 28 -4.76 -7.75 -11.32
N VAL A 29 -3.48 -7.43 -11.10
CA VAL A 29 -3.08 -6.15 -10.48
C VAL A 29 -3.45 -4.98 -11.39
N GLU A 30 -3.22 -5.10 -12.69
CA GLU A 30 -3.59 -4.09 -13.68
C GLU A 30 -5.10 -3.97 -13.78
N GLU A 31 -5.81 -5.09 -13.87
CA GLU A 31 -7.28 -5.14 -13.87
C GLU A 31 -7.88 -4.43 -12.63
N ALA A 32 -7.33 -4.68 -11.45
CA ALA A 32 -7.78 -4.06 -10.20
C ALA A 32 -7.58 -2.54 -10.18
N LEU A 33 -6.47 -2.05 -10.76
CA LEU A 33 -6.21 -0.61 -10.87
C LEU A 33 -7.16 0.04 -11.88
N SER A 34 -7.34 -0.57 -13.06
CA SER A 34 -8.22 -0.05 -14.12
C SER A 34 -9.70 -0.04 -13.73
N ALA A 35 -10.12 -0.95 -12.85
CA ALA A 35 -11.50 -1.03 -12.38
C ALA A 35 -11.95 0.17 -11.55
N HIS A 36 -11.02 0.92 -10.94
CA HIS A 36 -11.32 1.99 -9.98
C HIS A 36 -12.32 1.57 -8.87
N ASP A 37 -12.33 0.28 -8.52
CA ASP A 37 -13.25 -0.31 -7.55
C ASP A 37 -12.46 -1.11 -6.50
N ARG A 38 -12.64 -0.76 -5.23
CA ARG A 38 -12.02 -1.46 -4.11
C ARG A 38 -12.31 -2.96 -4.15
N ARG A 39 -13.48 -3.38 -4.61
CA ARG A 39 -13.90 -4.79 -4.65
C ARG A 39 -13.09 -5.61 -5.67
N ALA A 40 -12.44 -4.96 -6.63
CA ALA A 40 -11.59 -5.62 -7.61
C ALA A 40 -10.21 -5.97 -7.05
N ALA A 41 -9.77 -5.31 -5.96
CA ALA A 41 -8.50 -5.57 -5.30
C ALA A 41 -8.60 -6.66 -4.22
N GLY A 42 -7.45 -7.19 -3.82
CA GLY A 42 -7.33 -8.23 -2.81
C GLY A 42 -7.78 -7.84 -1.39
N PRO A 43 -7.75 -8.80 -0.45
CA PRO A 43 -8.09 -8.54 0.94
C PRO A 43 -7.14 -7.51 1.55
N THR A 44 -7.58 -6.82 2.59
CA THR A 44 -6.68 -5.95 3.36
C THR A 44 -5.75 -6.82 4.20
N ALA A 45 -4.44 -6.79 3.94
CA ALA A 45 -3.45 -7.57 4.70
C ALA A 45 -3.50 -7.27 6.22
N PRO A 46 -3.12 -8.18 7.13
CA PRO A 46 -3.09 -7.92 8.58
C PRO A 46 -2.25 -6.70 8.96
N ALA A 47 -2.66 -5.96 10.00
CA ALA A 47 -1.98 -4.73 10.42
C ALA A 47 -0.62 -5.00 11.07
N GLN A 48 -0.48 -6.11 11.82
CA GLN A 48 0.74 -6.42 12.57
C GLN A 48 2.00 -6.62 11.70
N GLY A 49 1.84 -6.81 10.39
CA GLY A 49 2.96 -6.97 9.45
C GLY A 49 3.42 -5.66 8.82
N LEU A 50 2.78 -4.52 9.12
CA LEU A 50 3.13 -3.22 8.57
C LEU A 50 3.87 -2.38 9.61
N THR A 51 5.07 -1.93 9.27
CA THR A 51 5.88 -1.01 10.09
C THR A 51 6.13 0.28 9.32
N PHE A 52 5.96 1.41 10.00
CA PHE A 52 6.41 2.71 9.49
C PHE A 52 7.93 2.81 9.69
N ALA A 53 8.68 2.78 8.59
CA ALA A 53 10.13 2.65 8.65
C ALA A 53 10.85 3.99 8.77
N ASP A 54 10.46 4.99 7.96
CA ASP A 54 11.16 6.27 7.87
C ASP A 54 10.26 7.37 7.28
N VAL A 55 10.66 8.63 7.50
CA VAL A 55 10.10 9.80 6.84
C VAL A 55 11.18 10.81 6.49
N ALA A 56 11.18 11.25 5.23
CA ALA A 56 12.09 12.27 4.74
C ALA A 56 11.49 13.67 4.93
N TYR A 57 12.29 14.56 5.54
CA TYR A 57 12.02 15.99 5.61
C TYR A 57 12.99 16.75 4.71
N LYS A 58 12.55 17.90 4.17
CA LYS A 58 13.45 18.80 3.46
C LYS A 58 14.49 19.40 4.42
N PRO A 59 15.73 19.71 3.97
CA PRO A 59 16.70 20.42 4.79
C PRO A 59 16.10 21.71 5.38
N GLY A 60 16.31 21.94 6.68
CA GLY A 60 15.78 23.11 7.39
C GLY A 60 14.28 23.07 7.70
N ALA A 61 13.55 22.02 7.30
CA ALA A 61 12.12 21.89 7.62
C ALA A 61 11.87 21.55 9.10
N LEU A 62 12.88 21.02 9.79
CA LEU A 62 12.81 20.72 11.21
C LEU A 62 13.42 21.91 11.98
N ALA A 63 12.58 22.63 12.71
CA ALA A 63 13.03 23.54 13.76
C ALA A 63 13.15 22.74 15.07
N LEU A 64 14.30 22.82 15.73
CA LEU A 64 14.43 22.32 17.10
C LEU A 64 13.54 23.18 18.00
N TRP A 65 12.61 22.54 18.69
CA TRP A 65 11.77 23.21 19.67
C TRP A 65 12.70 23.76 20.78
N ARG A 66 12.60 25.05 21.07
CA ARG A 66 13.33 25.77 22.13
C ARG A 66 12.35 26.30 23.14
#